data_AF-A0A1F9F2I0-F1
#
_entry.id   AF-A0A1F9F2I0-F1
#
_cell.length_a   1.000
_cell.length_b   1.000
_cell.length_c   1.000
_cell.angle_alpha   90.00
_cell.angle_beta   90.00
_cell.angle_gamma   90.00
#
_symmetry.space_group_name_H-M   'P 1'
#
loop_
_entity.id
_entity.type
_entity.pdbx_description
1 polymer ?
#
loop_
_entity_poly.entity_id
_entity_poly.type
_entity_poly.pdbx_seq_one_letter_code
_entity_poly.pdbx_strand_id
1 'polypeptide(L)'
;MSIAHLIRYQRKHKQLTQMQLAVQSGLSLPTIQNLEGGRAGNPTFDVLEKIGKVLELRLALESLEPDWRFLIEFGLPLGQEKKQKPETSFSSLRFLEECQKAMRYLLKYKVPESDRRFEAVAALLDALQRHYPQYLLYCFDQSLVKEFMKNIKRDGRMIKLSRIALSKISKVL
;
A
#
# COMPACT_ATOMS: atom_id res chain seq x y z
N MET A 1 6.35 -9.38 -11.76
CA MET A 1 7.46 -10.20 -11.21
C MET A 1 6.91 -11.59 -10.96
N SER A 2 7.50 -12.67 -11.48
CA SER A 2 6.99 -14.04 -11.22
C SER A 2 7.46 -14.53 -9.85
N ILE A 3 6.73 -15.46 -9.25
CA ILE A 3 7.10 -16.05 -7.96
C ILE A 3 8.47 -16.76 -8.03
N ALA A 4 8.78 -17.42 -9.15
CA ALA A 4 10.08 -18.01 -9.43
C ALA A 4 11.22 -16.99 -9.39
N HIS A 5 10.99 -15.80 -9.98
CA HIS A 5 11.97 -14.72 -9.98
C HIS A 5 12.12 -14.11 -8.57
N LEU A 6 11.02 -13.92 -7.83
CA LEU A 6 11.03 -13.39 -6.47
C LEU A 6 11.78 -14.29 -5.50
N ILE A 7 11.51 -15.59 -5.53
CA ILE A 7 12.22 -16.60 -4.74
C ILE A 7 13.71 -16.56 -5.06
N ARG A 8 14.09 -16.60 -6.35
CA ARG A 8 15.49 -16.56 -6.78
C ARG A 8 16.19 -15.26 -6.35
N TYR A 9 15.51 -14.13 -6.51
CA TYR A 9 16.04 -12.81 -6.15
C TYR A 9 16.30 -12.73 -4.64
N GLN A 10 15.29 -13.05 -3.83
CA GLN A 10 15.39 -12.97 -2.37
C GLN A 10 16.42 -13.98 -1.82
N ARG A 11 16.49 -15.18 -2.40
CA ARG A 11 17.53 -16.16 -2.06
C ARG A 11 18.93 -15.59 -2.28
N LYS A 12 19.17 -14.98 -3.45
CA LYS A 12 20.47 -14.36 -3.78
C LYS A 12 20.77 -13.16 -2.86
N HIS A 13 19.77 -12.35 -2.52
CA HIS A 13 19.90 -11.25 -1.57
C HIS A 13 20.35 -11.75 -0.19
N LYS A 14 19.85 -12.91 0.24
CA LYS A 14 20.28 -13.60 1.48
C LYS A 14 21.56 -14.43 1.32
N GLN A 15 22.22 -14.37 0.17
CA GLN A 15 23.45 -15.11 -0.13
C GLN A 15 23.32 -16.64 0.06
N LEU A 16 22.11 -17.17 -0.11
CA LEU A 16 21.85 -18.61 0.00
C LEU A 16 22.06 -19.30 -1.35
N THR A 17 22.64 -20.49 -1.36
CA THR A 17 22.62 -21.41 -2.50
C THR A 17 21.25 -22.11 -2.61
N GLN A 18 20.94 -22.70 -3.77
CA GLN A 18 19.71 -23.49 -3.93
C GLN A 18 19.69 -24.70 -2.99
N MET A 19 20.85 -25.31 -2.72
CA MET A 19 20.98 -26.40 -1.75
C MET A 19 20.68 -25.93 -0.33
N GLN A 20 21.23 -24.78 0.08
CA GLN A 20 20.94 -24.22 1.41
C GLN A 20 19.47 -23.86 1.57
N LEU A 21 18.84 -23.28 0.55
CA LEU A 21 17.40 -23.03 0.57
C LEU A 21 16.60 -24.34 0.68
N ALA A 22 16.99 -25.40 -0.04
CA ALA A 22 16.35 -26.71 0.03
C ALA A 22 16.42 -27.31 1.44
N VAL A 23 17.64 -27.37 2.02
CA VAL A 23 17.88 -27.89 3.38
C VAL A 23 17.10 -27.09 4.41
N GLN A 24 17.16 -25.75 4.36
CA GLN A 24 16.52 -24.90 5.34
C GLN A 24 14.98 -24.88 5.23
N SER A 25 14.43 -25.09 4.03
CA SER A 25 12.98 -25.17 3.82
C SER A 25 12.41 -26.58 4.01
N GLY A 26 13.25 -27.60 4.19
CA GLY A 26 12.83 -29.00 4.24
C GLY A 26 12.24 -29.49 2.90
N LEU A 27 12.65 -28.89 1.78
CA LEU A 27 12.22 -29.25 0.43
C LEU A 27 13.36 -29.92 -0.32
N SER A 28 13.02 -30.73 -1.34
CA SER A 28 14.05 -31.35 -2.18
C SER A 28 14.77 -30.31 -3.05
N LEU A 29 16.07 -30.54 -3.33
CA LEU A 29 16.81 -29.69 -4.27
C LEU A 29 16.14 -29.62 -5.67
N PRO A 30 15.64 -30.73 -6.25
CA PRO A 30 14.85 -30.68 -7.48
C PRO A 30 13.62 -29.77 -7.38
N THR A 31 12.93 -29.75 -6.23
CA THR A 31 11.81 -28.83 -5.99
C THR A 31 12.26 -27.38 -6.10
N ILE A 32 13.34 -26.98 -5.42
CA ILE A 32 13.88 -25.61 -5.51
C ILE A 32 14.35 -25.25 -6.92
N GLN A 33 15.03 -26.17 -7.61
CA GLN A 33 15.50 -25.97 -8.98
C GLN A 33 14.34 -25.81 -9.97
N ASN A 34 13.30 -26.62 -9.83
CA ASN A 34 12.10 -26.52 -10.67
C ASN A 34 11.32 -25.24 -10.38
N LEU A 35 11.21 -24.83 -9.10
CA LEU A 35 10.57 -23.57 -8.71
C LEU A 35 11.31 -22.35 -9.27
N GLU A 36 12.61 -22.26 -9.07
CA GLU A 36 13.39 -21.14 -9.60
C GLU A 36 13.53 -21.20 -11.11
N GLY A 37 13.56 -22.40 -11.70
CA GLY A 37 13.64 -22.64 -13.13
C GLY A 37 12.34 -22.43 -13.88
N GLY A 38 11.22 -22.17 -13.18
CA GLY A 38 9.90 -22.00 -13.78
C GLY A 38 9.30 -23.29 -14.37
N ARG A 39 9.82 -24.45 -13.97
CA ARG A 39 9.36 -25.79 -14.42
C ARG A 39 8.43 -26.47 -13.42
N ALA A 40 8.49 -26.08 -12.15
CA ALA A 40 7.43 -26.38 -11.21
C ALA A 40 6.23 -25.53 -11.63
N GLY A 41 5.07 -26.16 -11.86
CA GLY A 41 3.83 -25.47 -12.25
C GLY A 41 3.33 -24.50 -11.18
N ASN A 42 2.17 -24.77 -10.59
CA ASN A 42 1.66 -23.96 -9.48
C ASN A 42 2.12 -24.56 -8.13
N PRO A 43 3.07 -23.92 -7.40
CA PRO A 43 3.45 -24.38 -6.08
C PRO A 43 2.27 -24.31 -5.11
N THR A 44 2.18 -25.29 -4.22
CA THR A 44 1.18 -25.30 -3.15
C THR A 44 1.49 -24.24 -2.10
N PHE A 45 0.49 -23.85 -1.31
CA PHE A 45 0.68 -22.93 -0.18
C PHE A 45 1.73 -23.43 0.82
N ASP A 46 1.74 -24.73 1.12
CA ASP A 46 2.74 -25.35 2.00
C ASP A 46 4.18 -25.17 1.48
N VAL A 47 4.39 -25.37 0.17
CA VAL A 47 5.69 -25.16 -0.47
C VAL A 47 6.11 -23.70 -0.39
N LEU A 48 5.18 -22.78 -0.67
CA LEU A 48 5.45 -21.34 -0.61
C LEU A 48 5.72 -20.86 0.82
N GLU A 49 5.05 -21.40 1.84
CA GLU A 49 5.25 -21.05 3.24
C GLU A 49 6.62 -21.51 3.74
N LYS A 50 7.01 -22.75 3.41
CA LYS A 50 8.32 -23.31 3.74
C LYS A 50 9.47 -22.48 3.18
N ILE A 51 9.34 -22.03 1.92
CA ILE A 51 10.31 -21.16 1.29
C ILE A 51 10.27 -19.76 1.90
N GLY A 52 9.07 -19.22 2.14
CA GLY A 52 8.88 -17.90 2.73
C GLY A 52 9.57 -17.75 4.08
N LYS A 53 9.44 -18.75 4.97
CA LYS A 53 10.11 -18.79 6.28
C LYS A 53 11.63 -18.58 6.17
N VAL A 54 12.27 -19.23 5.20
CA VAL A 54 13.72 -19.10 4.99
C VAL A 54 14.08 -17.75 4.37
N LEU A 55 13.27 -17.30 3.42
CA LEU A 55 13.52 -16.07 2.66
C LEU A 55 13.06 -14.79 3.38
N GLU A 56 12.55 -14.92 4.61
CA GLU A 56 11.88 -13.83 5.35
C GLU A 56 10.74 -13.18 4.54
N LEU A 57 10.05 -14.01 3.76
CA LEU A 57 8.85 -13.62 3.03
C LEU A 57 7.64 -14.23 3.74
N ARG A 58 6.61 -13.41 3.94
CA ARG A 58 5.31 -13.88 4.42
C ARG A 58 4.34 -13.99 3.25
N LEU A 59 3.57 -15.08 3.21
CA LEU A 59 2.36 -15.13 2.41
C LEU A 59 1.28 -14.39 3.17
N ALA A 60 0.65 -13.42 2.53
CA ALA A 60 -0.50 -12.72 3.09
C ALA A 60 -1.70 -12.98 2.19
N LEU A 61 -2.82 -13.37 2.79
CA LEU A 61 -4.13 -13.27 2.16
C LEU A 61 -4.66 -11.89 2.50
N GLU A 62 -4.74 -11.01 1.50
CA GLU A 62 -5.24 -9.65 1.72
C GLU A 62 -6.74 -9.57 1.43
N SER A 63 -7.48 -8.90 2.32
CA SER A 63 -8.84 -8.46 2.03
C SER A 63 -8.82 -7.47 0.87
N LEU A 64 -9.74 -7.68 -0.07
CA LEU A 64 -9.79 -7.08 -1.40
C LEU A 64 -10.16 -5.58 -1.43
N GLU A 65 -10.69 -5.05 -0.33
CA GLU A 65 -11.47 -3.82 -0.34
C GLU A 65 -10.86 -2.77 0.60
N PRO A 66 -10.15 -1.81 0.03
CA PRO A 66 -10.67 -0.54 -0.40
C PRO A 66 -10.58 -0.45 -1.92
N ASP A 67 -10.85 0.74 -2.43
CA ASP A 67 -11.45 1.01 -3.73
C ASP A 67 -12.97 1.07 -3.62
N TRP A 68 -13.49 1.91 -2.71
CA TRP A 68 -14.94 2.18 -2.74
C TRP A 68 -15.34 3.20 -3.82
N ARG A 69 -15.06 2.76 -5.05
CA ARG A 69 -15.01 3.44 -6.35
C ARG A 69 -14.05 4.61 -6.41
N PHE A 70 -12.80 4.19 -6.51
CA PHE A 70 -11.52 4.85 -6.44
C PHE A 70 -11.55 6.03 -5.52
N LEU A 71 -11.88 5.67 -4.28
CA LEU A 71 -11.87 6.54 -3.15
C LEU A 71 -12.56 7.87 -3.59
N ILE A 72 -13.82 7.64 -3.95
CA ILE A 72 -14.75 8.41 -4.78
C ILE A 72 -14.12 9.68 -5.36
N GLU A 73 -13.29 9.40 -6.39
CA GLU A 73 -12.58 10.27 -7.33
C GLU A 73 -12.11 11.60 -6.76
N PHE A 74 -11.67 11.47 -5.51
CA PHE A 74 -10.88 12.40 -4.73
C PHE A 74 -11.62 13.50 -3.99
N GLY A 75 -12.87 13.27 -3.61
CA GLY A 75 -13.49 13.96 -2.47
C GLY A 75 -13.33 13.22 -1.12
N LEU A 76 -12.15 12.65 -0.82
CA LEU A 76 -11.94 11.59 0.17
C LEU A 76 -11.66 11.97 1.61
N PRO A 77 -11.89 11.08 2.59
CA PRO A 77 -13.19 10.55 3.02
C PRO A 77 -14.20 11.66 3.39
N LEU A 78 -14.09 12.81 2.73
CA LEU A 78 -14.76 14.08 3.02
C LEU A 78 -16.17 14.14 2.41
N GLY A 79 -16.49 13.27 1.45
CA GLY A 79 -17.80 13.15 0.79
C GLY A 79 -18.92 12.60 1.70
N GLN A 80 -20.19 12.85 1.33
CA GLN A 80 -21.36 12.55 2.17
C GLN A 80 -21.47 11.06 2.53
N GLU A 81 -21.81 10.81 3.81
CA GLU A 81 -21.97 9.47 4.38
C GLU A 81 -23.14 8.74 3.73
N LYS A 82 -22.85 7.63 3.04
CA LYS A 82 -23.83 6.54 2.98
C LYS A 82 -23.50 5.55 4.08
N LYS A 83 -24.52 5.31 4.91
CA LYS A 83 -24.54 4.30 5.97
C LYS A 83 -24.16 2.94 5.40
N GLN A 84 -22.88 2.61 5.45
CA GLN A 84 -22.44 1.24 5.52
C GLN A 84 -21.49 1.21 6.70
N LYS A 85 -22.00 0.75 7.85
CA LYS A 85 -21.10 0.17 8.85
C LYS A 85 -20.32 -0.89 8.10
N PRO A 86 -18.98 -0.82 8.04
CA PRO A 86 -18.22 -1.95 7.53
C PRO A 86 -18.36 -3.05 8.58
N GLU A 87 -19.36 -3.92 8.39
CA GLU A 87 -19.37 -5.22 9.02
C GLU A 87 -18.20 -5.99 8.39
N THR A 88 -17.08 -6.03 9.12
CA THR A 88 -15.83 -6.77 8.87
C THR A 88 -14.67 -6.06 8.09
N SER A 89 -13.47 -6.18 8.68
CA SER A 89 -12.09 -6.01 8.13
C SER A 89 -11.81 -4.88 7.13
N PHE A 90 -11.68 -3.62 7.60
CA PHE A 90 -11.15 -2.49 6.82
C PHE A 90 -9.61 -2.48 6.80
N SER A 91 -8.98 -2.41 5.62
CA SER A 91 -7.51 -2.33 5.51
C SER A 91 -7.01 -0.88 5.45
N SER A 92 -6.55 -0.35 6.58
CA SER A 92 -5.91 0.97 6.69
C SER A 92 -4.71 1.13 5.77
N LEU A 93 -3.88 0.09 5.65
CA LEU A 93 -2.74 0.10 4.75
C LEU A 93 -3.19 0.26 3.29
N ARG A 94 -4.19 -0.50 2.87
CA ARG A 94 -4.66 -0.45 1.49
C ARG A 94 -5.42 0.86 1.16
N PHE A 95 -6.08 1.49 2.15
CA PHE A 95 -6.63 2.85 2.01
C PHE A 95 -5.53 3.90 1.80
N LEU A 96 -4.45 3.83 2.58
CA LEU A 96 -3.32 4.75 2.44
C LEU A 96 -2.61 4.55 1.10
N GLU A 97 -2.46 3.31 0.65
CA GLU A 97 -1.92 3.00 -0.68
C GLU A 97 -2.77 3.59 -1.81
N GLU A 98 -4.10 3.64 -1.67
CA GLU A 98 -4.97 4.26 -2.64
C GLU A 98 -4.99 5.80 -2.56
N CYS A 99 -4.78 6.38 -1.38
CA CYS A 99 -4.51 7.82 -1.23
C CYS A 99 -3.21 8.21 -1.94
N GLN A 100 -2.18 7.36 -1.89
CA GLN A 100 -0.98 7.59 -2.69
C GLN A 100 -1.25 7.49 -4.19
N LYS A 101 -2.07 6.53 -4.63
CA LYS A 101 -2.48 6.43 -6.04
C LYS A 101 -3.22 7.71 -6.48
N ALA A 102 -4.01 8.34 -5.61
CA ALA A 102 -4.64 9.65 -5.83
C ALA A 102 -3.65 10.75 -6.17
N MET A 103 -2.66 10.92 -5.31
CA MET A 103 -1.64 11.95 -5.46
C MET A 103 -0.90 11.81 -6.78
N ARG A 104 -0.51 10.57 -7.12
CA ARG A 104 0.17 10.26 -8.38
C ARG A 104 -0.70 10.60 -9.59
N TYR A 105 -2.00 10.34 -9.54
CA TYR A 105 -2.92 10.68 -10.63
C TYR A 105 -2.99 12.20 -10.85
N LEU A 106 -3.25 12.97 -9.78
CA LEU A 106 -3.44 14.42 -9.87
C LEU A 106 -2.20 15.14 -10.39
N LEU A 107 -1.01 14.75 -9.93
CA LEU A 107 0.25 15.29 -10.43
C LEU A 107 0.49 14.91 -11.90
N LYS A 108 0.25 13.64 -12.27
CA LYS A 108 0.46 13.15 -13.64
C LYS A 108 -0.38 13.91 -14.67
N TYR A 109 -1.63 14.25 -14.34
CA TYR A 109 -2.54 14.99 -15.22
C TYR A 109 -2.54 16.51 -15.00
N LYS A 110 -1.60 17.03 -14.19
CA LYS A 110 -1.45 18.47 -13.88
C LYS A 110 -2.77 19.12 -13.44
N VAL A 111 -3.52 18.41 -12.59
CA VAL A 111 -4.77 18.93 -12.05
C VAL A 111 -4.45 20.16 -11.19
N PRO A 112 -5.11 21.32 -11.39
CA PRO A 112 -4.82 22.54 -10.64
C PRO A 112 -5.04 22.38 -9.13
N GLU A 113 -4.28 23.11 -8.33
CA GLU A 113 -4.40 23.13 -6.86
C GLU A 113 -5.78 23.63 -6.39
N SER A 114 -6.46 24.41 -7.22
CA SER A 114 -7.83 24.89 -6.98
C SER A 114 -8.91 23.85 -7.30
N ASP A 115 -8.56 22.72 -7.90
CA ASP A 115 -9.50 21.62 -8.13
C ASP A 115 -9.85 20.99 -6.77
N ARG A 116 -11.16 20.72 -6.58
CA ARG A 116 -11.69 20.14 -5.33
C ARG A 116 -11.02 18.82 -4.97
N ARG A 117 -10.61 18.05 -5.98
CA ARG A 117 -9.89 16.79 -5.82
C ARG A 117 -8.50 17.01 -5.21
N PHE A 118 -7.80 18.04 -5.68
CA PHE A 118 -6.51 18.42 -5.15
C PHE A 118 -6.63 18.90 -3.70
N GLU A 119 -7.57 19.79 -3.43
CA GLU A 119 -7.82 20.31 -2.08
C GLU A 119 -8.16 19.21 -1.07
N ALA A 120 -9.00 18.25 -1.45
CA ALA A 120 -9.39 17.15 -0.58
C ALA A 120 -8.22 16.22 -0.25
N VAL A 121 -7.39 15.86 -1.24
CA VAL A 121 -6.18 15.06 -1.01
C VAL A 121 -5.17 15.84 -0.17
N ALA A 122 -4.99 17.13 -0.43
CA ALA A 122 -4.10 17.98 0.37
C ALA A 122 -4.58 18.06 1.83
N ALA A 123 -5.88 18.26 2.05
CA ALA A 123 -6.49 18.34 3.38
C ALA A 123 -6.31 17.05 4.18
N LEU A 124 -6.42 15.91 3.51
CA LEU A 124 -6.11 14.61 4.08
C LEU A 124 -4.64 14.51 4.49
N LEU A 125 -3.71 14.92 3.61
CA LEU A 125 -2.28 14.89 3.89
C LEU A 125 -1.88 15.81 5.04
N ASP A 126 -2.46 17.02 5.12
CA ASP A 126 -2.25 17.94 6.25
C ASP A 126 -2.81 17.36 7.56
N ALA A 127 -3.92 16.62 7.50
CA ALA A 127 -4.44 15.92 8.67
C ALA A 127 -3.49 14.78 9.10
N LEU A 128 -3.00 13.98 8.16
CA LEU A 128 -2.04 12.91 8.40
C LEU A 128 -0.72 13.46 8.94
N GLN A 129 -0.18 14.54 8.36
CA GLN A 129 1.09 15.12 8.79
C GLN A 129 1.06 15.61 10.24
N ARG A 130 -0.08 16.13 10.70
CA ARG A 130 -0.23 16.68 12.05
C ARG A 130 -0.60 15.65 13.09
N HIS A 131 -1.41 14.66 12.72
CA HIS A 131 -2.03 13.75 13.68
C HIS A 131 -1.55 12.31 13.55
N TYR A 132 -1.04 11.91 12.38
CA TYR A 132 -0.54 10.56 12.09
C TYR A 132 0.80 10.58 11.33
N PRO A 133 1.83 11.33 11.80
CA PRO A 133 3.07 11.53 11.04
C PRO A 133 3.82 10.22 10.77
N GLN A 134 3.68 9.21 11.64
CA GLN A 134 4.29 7.89 11.44
C GLN A 134 3.66 7.14 10.26
N TYR A 135 2.34 7.19 10.09
CA TYR A 135 1.69 6.58 8.91
C TYR A 135 2.13 7.26 7.62
N LEU A 136 2.28 8.59 7.63
CA LEU A 136 2.84 9.31 6.51
C LEU A 136 4.27 8.87 6.22
N LEU A 137 5.13 8.73 7.25
CA LEU A 137 6.52 8.31 7.10
C LEU A 137 6.67 6.90 6.52
N TYR A 138 5.88 5.95 7.02
CA TYR A 138 6.04 4.52 6.70
C TYR A 138 5.22 4.05 5.51
N CYS A 139 4.06 4.67 5.26
CA CYS A 139 3.14 4.22 4.20
C CYS A 139 3.20 5.10 2.95
N PHE A 140 3.85 6.28 3.01
CA PHE A 140 3.97 7.18 1.86
C PHE A 140 5.39 7.33 1.32
N ASP A 141 5.46 7.50 0.00
CA ASP A 141 6.63 7.99 -0.71
C ASP A 141 6.83 9.46 -0.36
N GLN A 142 7.88 9.75 0.41
CA GLN A 142 8.16 11.08 0.92
C GLN A 142 8.49 12.09 -0.19
N SER A 143 9.00 11.63 -1.33
CA SER A 143 9.26 12.50 -2.48
C SER A 143 7.96 12.97 -3.10
N LEU A 144 7.02 12.04 -3.30
CA LEU A 144 5.67 12.31 -3.80
C LEU A 144 4.88 13.26 -2.88
N VAL A 145 4.97 13.06 -1.55
CA VAL A 145 4.30 13.94 -0.57
C VAL A 145 4.86 15.36 -0.64
N LYS A 146 6.19 15.52 -0.67
CA LYS A 146 6.83 16.84 -0.77
C LYS A 146 6.46 17.55 -2.07
N GLU A 147 6.42 16.84 -3.19
CA GLU A 147 6.03 17.39 -4.48
C GLU A 147 4.56 17.83 -4.47
N PHE A 148 3.65 16.96 -3.99
CA PHE A 148 2.22 17.24 -3.93
C PHE A 148 1.88 18.44 -3.05
N MET A 149 2.59 18.61 -1.93
CA MET A 149 2.31 19.66 -0.94
C MET A 149 3.08 20.98 -1.18
N LYS A 150 3.97 21.04 -2.18
CA LYS A 150 4.96 22.12 -2.35
C LYS A 150 4.36 23.53 -2.36
N ASN A 151 3.21 23.70 -2.99
CA ASN A 151 2.59 25.01 -3.23
C ASN A 151 1.27 25.21 -2.46
N ILE A 152 0.87 24.22 -1.66
CA ILE A 152 -0.43 24.28 -0.97
C ILE A 152 -0.39 25.33 0.13
N LYS A 153 -1.22 26.36 -0.02
CA LYS A 153 -1.40 27.40 0.99
C LYS A 153 -2.34 26.93 2.09
N ARG A 154 -1.93 27.13 3.33
CA ARG A 154 -2.73 26.78 4.50
C ARG A 154 -3.63 27.94 4.92
N ASP A 155 -4.69 28.15 4.17
CA ASP A 155 -5.71 29.14 4.47
C ASP A 155 -6.83 28.58 5.37
N GLY A 156 -7.83 29.42 5.69
CA GLY A 156 -8.95 29.02 6.53
C GLY A 156 -9.78 27.86 5.94
N ARG A 157 -9.88 27.77 4.60
CA ARG A 157 -10.60 26.68 3.91
C ARG A 157 -9.85 25.37 4.07
N MET A 158 -8.54 25.38 3.89
CA MET A 158 -7.66 24.24 4.07
C MET A 158 -7.69 23.71 5.52
N ILE A 159 -7.63 24.61 6.51
CA ILE A 159 -7.76 24.24 7.94
C ILE A 159 -9.10 23.55 8.20
N LYS A 160 -10.19 24.08 7.64
CA LYS A 160 -11.53 23.50 7.79
C LYS A 160 -11.61 22.11 7.17
N LEU A 161 -11.18 21.93 5.93
CA LEU A 161 -11.18 20.63 5.25
C LEU A 161 -10.33 19.61 6.01
N SER A 162 -9.17 20.01 6.51
CA SER A 162 -8.31 19.12 7.27
C SER A 162 -8.94 18.66 8.61
N ARG A 163 -9.72 19.52 9.27
CA ARG A 163 -10.51 19.10 10.45
C ARG A 163 -11.58 18.05 10.10
N ILE A 164 -12.22 18.20 8.94
CA ILE A 164 -13.21 17.21 8.46
C ILE A 164 -12.49 15.90 8.11
N ALA A 165 -11.35 15.96 7.43
CA ALA A 165 -10.53 14.79 7.12
C ALA A 165 -10.11 14.06 8.40
N LEU A 166 -9.66 14.79 9.43
CA LEU A 166 -9.29 14.24 10.74
C LEU A 166 -10.46 13.47 11.39
N SER A 167 -11.65 14.06 11.39
CA SER A 167 -12.85 13.42 11.95
C SER A 167 -13.24 12.12 11.25
N LYS A 168 -12.82 11.96 9.99
CA LYS A 168 -13.11 10.77 9.18
C LYS A 168 -12.02 9.72 9.33
N ILE A 169 -10.75 10.11 9.21
CA ILE A 169 -9.62 9.16 9.34
C ILE A 169 -9.44 8.62 10.76
N SER A 170 -9.84 9.37 11.80
CA SER A 170 -9.83 8.86 13.19
C SER A 170 -10.77 7.67 13.43
N LYS A 171 -11.66 7.35 12.48
CA LYS A 171 -12.51 6.16 12.52
C LYS A 171 -11.88 4.96 11.81
N VAL A 172 -10.69 5.15 11.21
CA VAL A 172 -10.14 4.36 10.11
C VAL A 172 -8.65 4.05 10.30
N LEU A 173 -7.93 4.94 11.01
CA LEU A 173 -6.53 4.86 11.44
C LEU A 173 -6.48 4.87 12.97
#